data_AF-A0AAJ7S6T6-F1
#
_entry.id   AF-A0AAJ7S6T6-F1
#
_cell.length_a   1.000
_cell.length_b   1.000
_cell.length_c   1.000
_cell.angle_alpha   90.00
_cell.angle_beta   90.00
_cell.angle_gamma   90.00
#
_symmetry.space_group_name_H-M   'P 1'
#
loop_
_entity.id
_entity.type
_entity.pdbx_description
1 polymer ?
#
loop_
_entity_poly.entity_id
_entity_poly.type
_entity_poly.pdbx_seq_one_letter_code
_entity_poly.pdbx_strand_id
1 'polypeptide(L)'
;MPCPLLMESINLELEGQEQELKNITLYQPYEVEQILLPDNANCLAVQAFLKMVGIEFQIEPRSNAEYMSPSGRVPFIKCDPYLVSEFDNIVQFLGNKGKSLSEHLSTNSKAEMRAYISLVNNIFVNAELYICWVDKNTLNEVTKPRHGSVYPWPLNHFLNWQKRKEVIKKLSVLGWYNKTIDQVCDEVKQCCTALSAKLENNEYFSGENIFSPQAIEMK
;
A
#
# COMPACT_ATOMS: atom_id res chain seq x y z
N MET A 1 17.32 -12.59 -45.04
CA MET A 1 17.87 -11.61 -44.06
C MET A 1 16.68 -11.00 -43.34
N PRO A 2 16.61 -11.03 -41.99
CA PRO A 2 15.54 -10.34 -41.26
C PRO A 2 15.60 -8.83 -41.54
N CYS A 3 14.44 -8.17 -41.60
CA CYS A 3 14.31 -6.74 -41.91
C CYS A 3 14.98 -5.87 -40.82
N PRO A 4 15.81 -4.87 -41.16
CA PRO A 4 16.47 -3.98 -40.19
C PRO A 4 15.48 -3.25 -39.27
N LEU A 5 14.33 -2.84 -39.81
CA LEU A 5 13.27 -2.14 -39.07
C LEU A 5 12.61 -3.01 -37.99
N LEU A 6 12.57 -4.33 -38.19
CA LEU A 6 12.07 -5.28 -37.20
C LEU A 6 13.06 -5.42 -36.03
N MET A 7 14.35 -5.39 -36.33
CA MET A 7 15.40 -5.43 -35.31
C MET A 7 15.45 -4.11 -34.51
N GLU A 8 15.27 -2.96 -35.16
CA GLU A 8 15.16 -1.67 -34.48
C GLU A 8 13.91 -1.57 -33.60
N SER A 9 12.76 -2.06 -34.05
CA SER A 9 11.54 -2.07 -33.23
C SER A 9 11.62 -3.05 -32.06
N ILE A 10 12.20 -4.24 -32.26
CA ILE A 10 12.50 -5.18 -31.17
C ILE A 10 13.51 -4.56 -30.19
N ASN A 11 14.56 -3.90 -30.68
CA ASN A 11 15.54 -3.23 -29.81
C ASN A 11 14.94 -2.05 -29.04
N LEU A 12 14.05 -1.25 -29.66
CA LEU A 12 13.31 -0.18 -28.97
C LEU A 12 12.34 -0.72 -27.91
N GLU A 13 11.67 -1.84 -28.18
CA GLU A 13 10.81 -2.52 -27.21
C GLU A 13 11.61 -3.16 -26.05
N LEU A 14 12.79 -3.70 -26.35
CA LEU A 14 13.73 -4.26 -25.36
C LEU A 14 14.41 -3.16 -24.53
N GLU A 15 14.81 -2.03 -25.14
CA GLU A 15 15.33 -0.85 -24.45
C GLU A 15 14.27 -0.21 -23.53
N GLY A 16 12.99 -0.30 -23.88
CA GLY A 16 11.89 0.08 -22.99
C GLY A 16 11.72 -0.84 -21.78
N GLN A 17 12.19 -2.09 -21.87
CA GLN A 17 12.11 -3.06 -20.78
C GLN A 17 13.30 -2.98 -19.81
N GLU A 18 14.44 -2.47 -20.24
CA GLU A 18 15.70 -2.43 -19.47
C GLU A 18 16.10 -1.04 -18.94
N GLN A 19 15.15 -0.11 -18.82
CA GLN A 19 15.41 1.14 -18.10
C GLN A 19 15.71 0.87 -16.62
N GLU A 20 16.95 1.19 -16.24
CA GLU A 20 17.45 1.13 -14.88
C GLU A 20 16.56 1.97 -13.94
N LEU A 21 16.17 1.39 -12.79
CA LEU A 21 15.35 2.05 -11.78
C LEU A 21 16.13 3.22 -11.16
N LYS A 22 16.05 4.39 -11.78
CA LYS A 22 16.69 5.62 -11.29
C LYS A 22 15.63 6.61 -10.82
N ASN A 23 15.92 7.29 -9.73
CA ASN A 23 15.13 8.40 -9.19
C ASN A 23 13.69 8.03 -8.77
N ILE A 24 13.53 6.94 -8.00
CA ILE A 24 12.21 6.58 -7.47
C ILE A 24 11.75 7.63 -6.46
N THR A 25 10.59 8.22 -6.73
CA THR A 25 9.94 9.18 -5.84
C THR A 25 8.63 8.58 -5.32
N LEU A 26 8.50 8.49 -4.00
CA LEU A 26 7.29 8.04 -3.31
C LEU A 26 6.44 9.24 -2.92
N TYR A 27 5.24 9.32 -3.49
CA TYR A 27 4.27 10.36 -3.17
C TYR A 27 3.30 9.88 -2.09
N GLN A 28 3.13 10.69 -1.06
CA GLN A 28 2.22 10.46 0.06
C GLN A 28 1.66 11.78 0.61
N PRO A 29 0.56 11.75 1.39
CA PRO A 29 0.10 12.92 2.14
C PRO A 29 1.10 13.34 3.23
N TYR A 30 0.91 14.53 3.80
CA TYR A 30 1.72 14.98 4.94
C TYR A 30 1.50 14.08 6.18
N GLU A 31 2.58 13.54 6.73
CA GLU A 31 2.56 12.52 7.80
C GLU A 31 1.93 13.01 9.11
N VAL A 32 2.17 14.28 9.46
CA VAL A 32 1.72 14.81 10.77
C VAL A 32 0.30 15.36 10.67
N GLU A 33 0.03 16.15 9.63
CA GLU A 33 -1.15 17.01 9.57
C GLU A 33 -2.32 16.39 8.81
N GLN A 34 -2.06 15.52 7.81
CA GLN A 34 -3.07 15.14 6.83
C GLN A 34 -3.37 13.64 6.79
N ILE A 35 -2.34 12.79 6.85
CA ILE A 35 -2.51 11.36 6.62
C ILE A 35 -3.42 10.72 7.67
N LEU A 36 -4.30 9.83 7.21
CA LEU A 36 -5.17 9.02 8.06
C LEU A 36 -4.54 7.64 8.30
N LEU A 37 -5.08 6.93 9.29
CA LEU A 37 -4.57 5.63 9.70
C LEU A 37 -4.41 4.61 8.54
N PRO A 38 -5.42 4.39 7.66
CA PRO A 38 -5.28 3.42 6.56
C PRO A 38 -4.20 3.82 5.55
N ASP A 39 -4.13 5.11 5.23
CA ASP A 39 -3.17 5.62 4.26
C ASP A 39 -1.74 5.56 4.82
N ASN A 40 -1.58 5.83 6.12
CA ASN A 40 -0.28 5.74 6.79
C ASN A 40 0.25 4.31 6.81
N ALA A 41 -0.60 3.32 7.12
CA ALA A 41 -0.23 1.92 7.07
C ALA A 41 0.26 1.51 5.66
N ASN A 42 -0.45 1.92 4.61
CA ASN A 42 -0.05 1.66 3.22
C ASN A 42 1.26 2.37 2.85
N CYS A 43 1.45 3.62 3.28
CA CYS A 43 2.67 4.38 3.03
C CYS A 43 3.89 3.69 3.66
N LEU A 44 3.78 3.33 4.93
CA LEU A 44 4.83 2.61 5.66
C LEU A 44 5.11 1.24 5.05
N ALA A 45 4.10 0.51 4.60
CA ALA A 45 4.29 -0.78 3.93
C ALA A 45 5.14 -0.65 2.66
N VAL A 46 4.84 0.33 1.79
CA VAL A 46 5.64 0.59 0.59
C VAL A 46 7.05 1.04 0.94
N GLN A 47 7.21 1.98 1.89
CA GLN A 47 8.53 2.42 2.34
C GLN A 47 9.38 1.26 2.87
N ALA A 48 8.78 0.39 3.69
CA ALA A 48 9.45 -0.78 4.23
C ALA A 48 9.86 -1.75 3.12
N PHE A 49 8.98 -2.01 2.15
CA PHE A 49 9.30 -2.85 1.00
C PHE A 49 10.46 -2.30 0.17
N LEU A 50 10.42 -1.01 -0.18
CA LEU A 50 11.50 -0.37 -0.95
C LEU A 50 12.86 -0.46 -0.23
N LYS A 51 12.87 -0.23 1.09
CA LYS A 51 14.08 -0.39 1.92
C LYS A 51 14.57 -1.84 1.95
N MET A 52 13.67 -2.81 2.12
CA MET A 52 14.02 -4.23 2.15
C MET A 52 14.64 -4.72 0.83
N VAL A 53 14.23 -4.14 -0.31
CA VAL A 53 14.75 -4.48 -1.63
C VAL A 53 16.05 -3.72 -1.97
N GLY A 54 16.52 -2.84 -1.08
CA GLY A 54 17.74 -2.06 -1.26
C GLY A 54 17.60 -0.96 -2.34
N ILE A 55 16.39 -0.41 -2.49
CA ILE A 55 16.11 0.68 -3.44
C ILE A 55 16.23 2.02 -2.72
N GLU A 56 17.04 2.91 -3.27
CA GLU A 56 17.04 4.32 -2.86
C GLU A 56 15.80 5.03 -3.42
N PHE A 57 15.09 5.76 -2.55
CA PHE A 57 13.92 6.53 -2.92
C PHE A 57 13.86 7.84 -2.15
N GLN A 58 13.16 8.81 -2.72
CA GLN A 58 12.84 10.07 -2.07
C GLN A 58 11.36 10.11 -1.73
N ILE A 59 11.03 10.63 -0.54
CA ILE A 59 9.63 10.84 -0.13
C ILE A 59 9.27 12.27 -0.50
N GLU A 60 8.20 12.44 -1.28
CA GLU A 60 7.69 13.74 -1.68
C GLU A 60 6.25 13.93 -1.15
N PRO A 61 6.08 14.60 0.00
CA PRO A 61 4.76 14.87 0.54
C PRO A 61 3.96 15.83 -0.35
N ARG A 62 2.72 15.48 -0.68
CA ARG A 62 1.82 16.32 -1.48
C ARG A 62 0.42 16.37 -0.87
N SER A 63 -0.12 17.58 -0.72
CA SER A 63 -1.49 17.79 -0.20
C SER A 63 -2.56 17.13 -1.08
N ASN A 64 -2.35 17.12 -2.39
CA ASN A 64 -3.24 16.53 -3.37
C ASN A 64 -2.77 15.14 -3.85
N ALA A 65 -1.94 14.42 -3.07
CA ALA A 65 -1.40 13.12 -3.44
C ALA A 65 -2.50 12.13 -3.89
N GLU A 66 -3.64 12.11 -3.20
CA GLU A 66 -4.79 11.25 -3.57
C GLU A 66 -5.26 11.52 -5.01
N TYR A 67 -5.31 12.78 -5.44
CA TYR A 67 -5.73 13.18 -6.79
C TYR A 67 -4.64 13.04 -7.86
N MET A 68 -3.37 12.94 -7.45
CA MET A 68 -2.26 12.66 -8.36
C MET A 68 -2.14 11.16 -8.68
N SER A 69 -2.65 10.30 -7.79
CA SER A 69 -2.57 8.86 -7.93
C SER A 69 -3.46 8.34 -9.07
N PRO A 70 -2.96 7.46 -9.95
CA PRO A 70 -3.76 6.82 -11.00
C PRO A 70 -5.00 6.09 -10.46
N SER A 71 -4.93 5.54 -9.25
CA SER A 71 -6.03 4.80 -8.62
C SER A 71 -6.86 5.64 -7.65
N GLY A 72 -6.49 6.89 -7.40
CA GLY A 72 -7.05 7.67 -6.31
C GLY A 72 -6.66 7.15 -4.91
N ARG A 73 -5.64 6.29 -4.81
CA ARG A 73 -5.13 5.75 -3.53
C ARG A 73 -3.66 6.09 -3.33
N VAL A 74 -3.29 6.34 -2.08
CA VAL A 74 -1.90 6.61 -1.67
C VAL A 74 -1.32 5.42 -0.90
N PRO A 75 0.01 5.24 -0.94
CA PRO A 75 0.99 5.99 -1.72
C PRO A 75 1.04 5.54 -3.18
N PHE A 76 1.80 6.27 -4.00
CA PHE A 76 2.21 5.85 -5.33
C PHE A 76 3.67 6.21 -5.60
N ILE A 77 4.34 5.43 -6.45
CA ILE A 77 5.71 5.71 -6.88
C ILE A 77 5.73 6.28 -8.28
N LYS A 78 6.69 7.18 -8.51
CA LYS A 78 7.07 7.67 -9.81
C LYS A 78 8.49 7.19 -10.11
N CYS A 79 8.65 6.55 -11.27
CA CYS A 79 9.93 6.12 -11.82
C CYS A 79 9.86 6.39 -13.31
N ASP A 80 10.31 7.56 -13.77
CA ASP A 80 10.05 8.05 -15.13
C ASP A 80 10.35 6.97 -16.21
N PRO A 81 9.42 6.68 -17.13
CA PRO A 81 8.12 7.33 -17.37
C PRO A 81 6.92 6.75 -16.58
N TYR A 82 7.14 5.83 -15.65
CA TYR A 82 6.10 5.05 -14.97
C TYR A 82 5.54 5.75 -13.73
N LEU A 83 4.23 5.57 -13.54
CA LEU A 83 3.50 5.98 -12.35
C LEU A 83 2.68 4.79 -11.84
N VAL A 84 3.03 4.27 -10.66
CA VAL A 84 2.47 3.02 -10.13
C VAL A 84 1.92 3.24 -8.73
N SER A 85 0.63 2.99 -8.55
CA SER A 85 -0.08 3.11 -7.27
C SER A 85 -0.47 1.75 -6.71
N GLU A 86 -0.70 1.69 -5.40
CA GLU A 86 -1.10 0.50 -4.64
C GLU A 86 0.05 -0.48 -4.40
N PHE A 87 0.10 -1.03 -3.18
CA PHE A 87 1.19 -1.89 -2.73
C PHE A 87 1.43 -3.08 -3.67
N ASP A 88 0.38 -3.84 -4.01
CA ASP A 88 0.51 -5.05 -4.84
C ASP A 88 1.05 -4.74 -6.24
N ASN A 89 0.60 -3.65 -6.86
CA ASN A 89 1.07 -3.23 -8.18
C ASN A 89 2.53 -2.76 -8.12
N ILE A 90 2.94 -2.07 -7.05
CA ILE A 90 4.32 -1.65 -6.84
C ILE A 90 5.24 -2.86 -6.68
N VAL A 91 4.84 -3.84 -5.87
CA VAL A 91 5.59 -5.09 -5.69
C VAL A 91 5.71 -5.83 -7.01
N GLN A 92 4.63 -5.93 -7.79
CA GLN A 92 4.65 -6.57 -9.11
C GLN A 92 5.53 -5.82 -10.11
N PHE A 93 5.42 -4.49 -10.17
CA PHE A 93 6.22 -3.64 -11.06
C PHE A 93 7.72 -3.82 -10.81
N LEU A 94 8.14 -3.77 -9.53
CA LEU A 94 9.52 -3.96 -9.14
C LEU A 94 9.97 -5.42 -9.34
N GLY A 95 9.11 -6.39 -9.05
CA GLY A 95 9.37 -7.80 -9.33
C GLY A 95 9.69 -8.07 -10.80
N ASN A 96 8.93 -7.47 -11.72
CA ASN A 96 9.18 -7.57 -13.17
C ASN A 96 10.51 -6.92 -13.61
N LYS A 97 11.10 -6.07 -12.76
CA LYS A 97 12.40 -5.43 -12.95
C LYS A 97 13.53 -6.14 -12.16
N GLY A 98 13.29 -7.37 -11.71
CA GLY A 98 14.26 -8.18 -10.97
C GLY A 98 14.45 -7.76 -9.51
N LYS A 99 13.50 -7.02 -8.95
CA LYS A 99 13.53 -6.49 -7.58
C LYS A 99 12.42 -7.15 -6.76
N SER A 100 12.67 -8.39 -6.30
CA SER A 100 11.71 -9.22 -5.57
C SER A 100 12.30 -9.76 -4.26
N LEU A 101 11.49 -9.76 -3.20
CA LEU A 101 11.82 -10.39 -1.91
C LEU A 101 11.39 -11.85 -1.82
N SER A 102 10.67 -12.36 -2.84
CA SER A 102 9.98 -13.65 -2.72
C SER A 102 10.47 -14.68 -3.73
N GLU A 103 11.47 -14.38 -4.56
CA GLU A 103 11.90 -15.29 -5.63
C GLU A 103 12.27 -16.69 -5.12
N HIS A 104 13.01 -16.75 -4.02
CA HIS A 104 13.47 -18.00 -3.38
C HIS A 104 12.36 -18.80 -2.66
N LEU A 105 11.21 -18.18 -2.39
CA LEU A 105 10.14 -18.82 -1.64
C LEU A 105 9.38 -19.83 -2.50
N SER A 106 9.02 -20.96 -1.90
CA SER A 106 8.23 -22.01 -2.55
C SER A 106 6.85 -21.49 -3.00
N THR A 107 6.26 -22.12 -4.03
CA THR A 107 4.92 -21.77 -4.52
C THR A 107 3.86 -21.89 -3.41
N ASN A 108 3.99 -22.89 -2.53
CA ASN A 108 3.10 -23.07 -1.39
C ASN A 108 3.25 -21.93 -0.38
N SER A 109 4.48 -21.59 -0.01
CA SER A 109 4.77 -20.47 0.92
C SER A 109 4.23 -19.14 0.37
N LYS A 110 4.38 -18.90 -0.94
CA LYS A 110 3.80 -17.72 -1.62
C LYS A 110 2.28 -17.69 -1.55
N ALA A 111 1.62 -18.82 -1.77
CA ALA A 111 0.17 -18.91 -1.68
C ALA A 111 -0.33 -18.67 -0.25
N GLU A 112 0.34 -19.24 0.74
CA GLU A 112 0.04 -19.02 2.16
C GLU A 112 0.19 -17.54 2.55
N MET A 113 1.30 -16.90 2.19
CA MET A 113 1.50 -15.48 2.49
C MET A 113 0.42 -14.61 1.86
N ARG A 114 0.02 -14.88 0.60
CA ARG A 114 -1.09 -14.15 -0.04
C ARG A 114 -2.41 -14.31 0.71
N ALA A 115 -2.68 -15.51 1.24
CA ALA A 115 -3.87 -15.73 2.05
C ALA A 115 -3.84 -14.90 3.34
N TYR A 116 -2.70 -14.83 4.03
CA TYR A 116 -2.54 -14.00 5.23
C TYR A 116 -2.62 -12.50 4.94
N ILE A 117 -1.98 -12.02 3.88
CA ILE A 117 -2.07 -10.62 3.45
C ILE A 117 -3.53 -10.27 3.12
N SER A 118 -4.24 -11.16 2.41
CA SER A 118 -5.66 -10.98 2.12
C SER A 118 -6.50 -10.92 3.40
N LEU A 119 -6.24 -11.80 4.38
CA LEU A 119 -6.92 -11.76 5.67
C LEU A 119 -6.70 -10.43 6.39
N VAL A 120 -5.45 -9.98 6.50
CA VAL A 120 -5.08 -8.70 7.11
C VAL A 120 -5.78 -7.55 6.39
N ASN A 121 -5.67 -7.49 5.07
CA ASN A 121 -6.28 -6.43 4.27
C ASN A 121 -7.81 -6.40 4.40
N ASN A 122 -8.47 -7.55 4.54
CA ASN A 122 -9.92 -7.62 4.70
C ASN A 122 -10.39 -7.22 6.11
N ILE A 123 -9.57 -7.37 7.15
CA ILE A 123 -9.94 -7.02 8.51
C ILE A 123 -9.44 -5.60 8.86
N PHE A 124 -8.14 -5.36 8.76
CA PHE A 124 -7.51 -4.12 9.21
C PHE A 124 -7.98 -2.91 8.42
N VAL A 125 -7.96 -2.99 7.08
CA VAL A 125 -8.36 -1.83 6.25
C VAL A 125 -9.81 -1.44 6.54
N ASN A 126 -10.71 -2.40 6.75
CA ASN A 126 -12.10 -2.11 7.08
C ASN A 126 -12.26 -1.59 8.51
N ALA A 127 -11.51 -2.11 9.47
CA ALA A 127 -11.49 -1.61 10.84
C ALA A 127 -10.97 -0.17 10.93
N GLU A 128 -9.87 0.14 10.24
CA GLU A 128 -9.29 1.49 10.21
C GLU A 128 -10.22 2.50 9.53
N LEU A 129 -10.88 2.10 8.43
CA LEU A 129 -11.90 2.91 7.78
C LEU A 129 -13.10 3.15 8.69
N TYR A 130 -13.54 2.12 9.43
CA TYR A 130 -14.62 2.25 10.41
C TYR A 130 -14.24 3.26 11.51
N ILE A 131 -13.06 3.10 12.10
CA ILE A 131 -12.55 4.00 13.15
C ILE A 131 -12.45 5.43 12.62
N CYS A 132 -11.93 5.66 11.42
CA CYS A 132 -11.79 7.02 10.87
C CYS A 132 -13.14 7.66 10.51
N TRP A 133 -14.05 6.92 9.86
CA TRP A 133 -15.21 7.53 9.18
C TRP A 133 -16.57 7.24 9.80
N VAL A 134 -16.64 6.28 10.73
CA VAL A 134 -17.88 5.85 11.42
C VAL A 134 -17.85 6.18 12.91
N ASP A 135 -16.75 5.93 13.62
CA ASP A 135 -16.63 6.30 15.03
C ASP A 135 -16.75 7.82 15.19
N LYS A 136 -17.69 8.26 16.03
CA LYS A 136 -18.10 9.67 16.10
C LYS A 136 -17.01 10.55 16.71
N ASN A 137 -16.27 10.03 17.68
CA ASN A 137 -15.24 10.79 18.38
C ASN A 137 -14.06 11.01 17.43
N THR A 138 -13.54 9.91 16.88
CA THR A 138 -12.42 9.94 15.92
C THR A 138 -12.77 10.76 14.68
N LEU A 139 -13.97 10.60 14.13
CA LEU A 139 -14.42 11.34 12.95
C LEU A 139 -14.35 12.87 13.13
N ASN A 140 -14.82 13.36 14.28
CA ASN A 140 -14.96 14.81 14.52
C ASN A 140 -13.69 15.43 15.08
N GLU A 141 -12.97 14.73 15.95
CA GLU A 141 -11.78 15.25 16.63
C GLU A 141 -10.51 15.07 15.80
N VAL A 142 -10.44 14.04 14.96
CA VAL A 142 -9.21 13.64 14.25
C VAL A 142 -9.39 13.64 12.74
N THR A 143 -10.35 12.85 12.22
CA THR A 143 -10.41 12.55 10.78
C THR A 143 -10.80 13.77 9.94
N LYS A 144 -11.91 14.46 10.25
CA LYS A 144 -12.34 15.63 9.49
C LYS A 144 -11.33 16.78 9.53
N PRO A 145 -10.73 17.14 10.70
CA PRO A 145 -9.68 18.14 10.76
C PRO A 145 -8.46 17.79 9.91
N ARG A 146 -7.98 16.53 9.98
CA ARG A 146 -6.80 16.08 9.23
C ARG A 146 -7.05 16.02 7.72
N HIS A 147 -8.08 15.31 7.28
CA HIS A 147 -8.39 15.14 5.86
C HIS A 147 -8.74 16.48 5.17
N GLY A 148 -9.40 17.38 5.90
CA GLY A 148 -9.75 18.71 5.40
C GLY A 148 -8.68 19.79 5.54
N SER A 149 -7.57 19.53 6.25
CA SER A 149 -6.58 20.54 6.67
C SER A 149 -5.97 21.33 5.51
N VAL A 150 -5.78 20.68 4.37
CA VAL A 150 -5.13 21.25 3.19
C VAL A 150 -6.08 22.01 2.26
N TYR A 151 -7.39 22.04 2.57
CA TYR A 151 -8.41 22.66 1.71
C TYR A 151 -9.11 23.83 2.43
N PRO A 152 -9.34 24.96 1.74
CA PRO A 152 -10.10 26.06 2.30
C PRO A 152 -11.59 25.71 2.43
N TRP A 153 -12.30 26.46 3.27
CA TRP A 153 -13.77 26.44 3.30
C TRP A 153 -14.33 26.97 1.97
N PRO A 154 -15.38 26.35 1.37
CA PRO A 154 -16.17 25.22 1.88
C PRO A 154 -15.70 23.84 1.38
N LEU A 155 -14.61 23.78 0.61
CA LEU A 155 -14.16 22.57 -0.07
C LEU A 155 -13.79 21.46 0.93
N ASN A 156 -13.13 21.79 2.05
CA ASN A 156 -12.80 20.82 3.10
C ASN A 156 -14.03 20.06 3.64
N HIS A 157 -15.16 20.75 3.86
CA HIS A 157 -16.40 20.14 4.32
C HIS A 157 -17.04 19.27 3.25
N PHE A 158 -17.05 19.75 2.00
CA PHE A 158 -17.58 19.01 0.87
C PHE A 158 -16.80 17.70 0.64
N LEU A 159 -15.46 17.76 0.64
CA LEU A 159 -14.60 16.59 0.47
C LEU A 159 -14.75 15.60 1.64
N ASN A 160 -14.82 16.09 2.87
CA ASN A 160 -15.12 15.25 4.04
C ASN A 160 -16.48 14.55 3.91
N TRP A 161 -17.51 15.24 3.44
CA TRP A 161 -18.83 14.66 3.21
C TRP A 161 -18.79 13.60 2.11
N GLN A 162 -18.14 13.90 0.99
CA GLN A 162 -18.00 13.00 -0.15
C GLN A 162 -17.26 11.71 0.25
N LYS A 163 -16.08 11.84 0.87
CA LYS A 163 -15.26 10.70 1.30
C LYS A 163 -15.98 9.85 2.33
N ARG A 164 -16.64 10.47 3.32
CA ARG A 164 -17.44 9.75 4.31
C ARG A 164 -18.56 8.95 3.65
N LYS A 165 -19.27 9.53 2.68
CA LYS A 165 -20.36 8.85 1.96
C LYS A 165 -19.84 7.63 1.19
N GLU A 166 -18.68 7.74 0.55
CA GLU A 166 -18.01 6.64 -0.14
C GLU A 166 -17.64 5.51 0.83
N VAL A 167 -16.98 5.85 1.95
CA VAL A 167 -16.56 4.88 2.96
C VAL A 167 -17.75 4.19 3.61
N ILE A 168 -18.80 4.93 3.98
CA ILE A 168 -20.04 4.33 4.52
C ILE A 168 -20.67 3.38 3.51
N LYS A 169 -20.72 3.73 2.23
CA LYS A 169 -21.25 2.85 1.17
C LYS A 169 -20.44 1.55 1.10
N LYS A 170 -19.11 1.65 1.09
CA LYS A 170 -18.19 0.49 1.09
C LYS A 170 -18.41 -0.39 2.32
N LEU A 171 -18.35 0.19 3.52
CA LEU A 171 -18.52 -0.55 4.78
C LEU A 171 -19.93 -1.16 4.92
N SER A 172 -20.95 -0.52 4.34
CA SER A 172 -22.32 -1.06 4.33
C SER A 172 -22.40 -2.35 3.51
N VAL A 173 -21.80 -2.36 2.31
CA VAL A 173 -21.76 -3.55 1.45
C VAL A 173 -21.01 -4.70 2.10
N LEU A 174 -19.91 -4.39 2.81
CA LEU A 174 -19.07 -5.38 3.49
C LEU A 174 -19.64 -5.82 4.85
N GLY A 175 -20.76 -5.25 5.32
CA GLY A 175 -21.35 -5.57 6.62
C GLY A 175 -20.62 -4.99 7.84
N TRP A 176 -19.73 -4.02 7.63
CA TRP A 176 -18.96 -3.35 8.69
C TRP A 176 -19.66 -2.12 9.27
N TYR A 177 -20.49 -1.42 8.48
CA TYR A 177 -21.07 -0.14 8.90
C TYR A 177 -21.95 -0.24 10.15
N ASN A 178 -22.67 -1.36 10.33
CA ASN A 178 -23.59 -1.56 11.44
C ASN A 178 -22.94 -2.23 12.66
N LYS A 179 -21.62 -2.49 12.63
CA LYS A 179 -20.92 -3.09 13.77
C LYS A 179 -20.79 -2.09 14.92
N THR A 180 -20.66 -2.59 16.14
CA THR A 180 -20.18 -1.77 17.26
C THR A 180 -18.66 -1.68 17.24
N ILE A 181 -18.10 -0.71 17.96
CA ILE A 181 -16.64 -0.62 18.11
C ILE A 181 -16.06 -1.88 18.75
N ASP A 182 -16.75 -2.47 19.73
CA ASP A 182 -16.32 -3.71 20.38
C ASP A 182 -16.25 -4.87 19.38
N GLN A 183 -17.24 -5.01 18.50
CA GLN A 183 -17.23 -6.03 17.44
C GLN A 183 -16.07 -5.84 16.45
N VAL A 184 -15.78 -4.59 16.09
CA VAL A 184 -14.62 -4.25 15.24
C VAL A 184 -13.32 -4.64 15.92
N CYS A 185 -13.17 -4.31 17.21
CA CYS A 185 -12.00 -4.68 18.00
C CYS A 185 -11.87 -6.20 18.16
N ASP A 186 -12.97 -6.91 18.35
CA ASP A 186 -12.98 -8.37 18.47
C ASP A 186 -12.52 -9.05 17.16
N GLU A 187 -12.93 -8.56 15.99
CA GLU A 187 -12.46 -9.08 14.70
C GLU A 187 -10.96 -8.86 14.50
N VAL A 188 -10.47 -7.66 14.83
CA VAL A 188 -9.03 -7.36 14.79
C VAL A 188 -8.29 -8.29 15.75
N LYS A 189 -8.79 -8.49 16.97
CA LYS A 189 -8.19 -9.39 17.96
C LYS A 189 -8.14 -10.84 17.49
N GLN A 190 -9.21 -11.34 16.87
CA GLN A 190 -9.26 -12.68 16.29
C GLN A 190 -8.23 -12.83 15.16
N CYS A 191 -8.13 -11.81 14.28
CA CYS A 191 -7.13 -11.79 13.22
C CYS A 191 -5.70 -11.82 13.80
N CYS A 192 -5.39 -10.96 14.79
CA CYS A 192 -4.10 -10.97 15.47
C CYS A 192 -3.79 -12.32 16.13
N THR A 193 -4.79 -12.98 16.70
CA THR A 193 -4.63 -14.30 17.33
C THR A 193 -4.27 -15.35 16.27
N ALA A 194 -4.93 -15.36 15.12
CA ALA A 194 -4.62 -16.25 14.01
C ALA A 194 -3.20 -16.01 13.45
N LEU A 195 -2.80 -14.74 13.34
CA LEU A 195 -1.44 -14.37 12.90
C LEU A 195 -0.38 -14.79 13.93
N SER A 196 -0.63 -14.57 15.21
CA SER A 196 0.27 -14.95 16.30
C SER A 196 0.47 -16.46 16.35
N ALA A 197 -0.59 -17.25 16.19
CA ALA A 197 -0.49 -18.71 16.16
C ALA A 197 0.39 -19.22 15.00
N LYS A 198 0.41 -18.53 13.85
CA LYS A 198 1.30 -18.88 12.74
C LYS A 198 2.77 -18.54 13.02
N LEU A 199 3.01 -17.46 13.76
CA LEU A 199 4.35 -16.97 14.10
C LEU A 199 5.00 -17.71 15.29
N GLU A 200 4.22 -18.40 16.13
CA GLU A 200 4.68 -18.94 17.42
C GLU A 200 5.99 -19.76 17.32
N ASN A 201 6.13 -20.58 16.29
CA ASN A 201 7.32 -21.42 16.08
C ASN A 201 8.18 -21.00 14.87
N ASN A 202 7.90 -19.86 14.24
CA ASN A 202 8.57 -19.44 13.01
C ASN A 202 9.14 -18.01 13.15
N GLU A 203 10.41 -17.81 12.81
CA GLU A 203 11.02 -16.46 12.77
C GLU A 203 10.35 -15.55 11.72
N TYR A 204 9.77 -16.13 10.68
CA TYR A 204 9.10 -15.44 9.58
C TYR A 204 7.78 -16.13 9.23
N PHE A 205 6.81 -15.40 8.64
CA PHE A 205 5.53 -15.97 8.21
C PHE A 205 5.66 -17.12 7.22
N SER A 206 6.70 -17.11 6.40
CA SER A 206 7.06 -18.17 5.45
C SER A 206 7.77 -19.37 6.09
N GLY A 207 8.23 -19.27 7.34
CA GLY A 207 9.19 -20.22 7.94
C GLY A 207 10.61 -20.14 7.36
N GLU A 208 10.77 -19.46 6.22
CA GLU A 208 12.02 -19.22 5.50
C GLU A 208 12.42 -17.74 5.63
N ASN A 209 13.73 -17.47 5.66
CA ASN A 209 14.28 -16.11 5.73
C ASN A 209 13.75 -15.27 4.55
N ILE A 210 13.16 -14.10 4.81
CA ILE A 210 12.52 -13.26 3.77
C ILE A 210 13.59 -12.54 2.92
N PHE A 211 14.80 -12.39 3.43
CA PHE A 211 15.88 -11.72 2.72
C PHE A 211 16.53 -12.67 1.71
N SER A 212 16.62 -12.25 0.45
CA SER A 212 17.48 -12.92 -0.53
C SER A 212 18.94 -12.85 -0.04
N PRO A 213 19.79 -13.84 -0.34
CA PRO A 213 21.20 -13.85 0.09
C PRO A 213 21.96 -12.56 -0.28
N GLN A 214 21.56 -11.90 -1.38
CA GLN A 214 22.13 -10.63 -1.85
C GLN A 214 21.80 -9.43 -0.93
N ALA A 215 20.68 -9.45 -0.21
CA ALA A 215 20.32 -8.39 0.74
C ALA A 215 21.14 -8.44 2.04
N ILE A 216 21.78 -9.57 2.33
CA ILE A 216 22.61 -9.78 3.53
C ILE A 216 24.00 -9.15 3.35
N GLU A 217 24.48 -9.01 2.11
CA GLU A 217 25.81 -8.45 1.79
C GLU A 217 25.88 -6.91 1.87
N MET A 218 24.76 -6.22 2.11
CA MET A 218 24.73 -4.75 2.30
C MET A 218 24.85 -4.30 3.78
N LYS A 219 25.37 -5.17 4.66
CA LYS A 219 25.71 -4.80 6.05
C LYS A 219 27.18 -4.45 6.23
#